data_AF-A0A916MY09-F1
#
_entry.id   AF-A0A916MY09-F1
#
_cell.length_a   1.000
_cell.length_b   1.000
_cell.length_c   1.000
_cell.angle_alpha   90.00
_cell.angle_beta   90.00
_cell.angle_gamma   90.00
#
_symmetry.space_group_name_H-M   'P 1'
#
loop_
_entity.id
_entity.type
_entity.pdbx_description
1 polymer ?
#
loop_
_entity_poly.entity_id
_entity_poly.type
_entity_poly.pdbx_seq_one_letter_code
_entity_poly.pdbx_strand_id
1 'polypeptide(L)' 'EMVMPGDNVSITVKLIAPIAMEEGLRFAIREGGRTVGAGVVAKIME' A
#
# COMPACT_ATOMS: atom_id res chain seq x y z
N GLU A 1 -8.09 6.67 -12.59
CA GLU A 1 -8.81 7.75 -11.86
C GLU A 1 -7.90 8.27 -10.77
N MET A 2 -8.08 9.52 -10.33
CA MET A 2 -7.26 10.09 -9.25
C MET A 2 -7.85 9.72 -7.89
N VAL A 3 -7.00 9.41 -6.92
CA VAL A 3 -7.38 9.15 -5.53
C VAL A 3 -7.19 10.45 -4.74
N MET A 4 -8.20 10.87 -4.00
CA MET A 4 -8.14 12.11 -3.21
C MET A 4 -7.72 11.83 -1.75
N PRO A 5 -7.12 12.82 -1.06
CA PRO A 5 -6.85 12.69 0.36
C PRO A 5 -8.13 12.43 1.17
N GLY A 6 -8.13 11.35 1.96
CA GLY A 6 -9.28 10.93 2.76
C GLY A 6 -10.08 9.78 2.15
N ASP A 7 -9.84 9.43 0.88
CA ASP A 7 -10.50 8.31 0.24
C ASP A 7 -9.96 6.97 0.76
N ASN A 8 -10.89 6.03 0.98
CA ASN A 8 -10.55 4.63 1.18
C ASN A 8 -10.63 3.91 -0.18
N VAL A 9 -9.49 3.39 -0.64
CA VAL A 9 -9.38 2.74 -1.95
C VAL A 9 -8.63 1.42 -1.86
N SER A 10 -8.98 0.48 -2.73
CA SER A 10 -8.22 -0.74 -2.97
C SER A 10 -7.29 -0.54 -4.15
N ILE A 11 -6.01 -0.87 -3.99
CA ILE A 11 -4.99 -0.73 -5.03
C ILE A 11 -4.18 -2.01 -5.20
N THR A 12 -3.70 -2.26 -6.41
CA THR A 12 -2.70 -3.30 -6.69
C THR A 12 -1.32 -2.66 -6.69
N VAL A 13 -0.38 -3.25 -5.97
CA VAL A 13 0.99 -2.73 -5.83
C VAL A 13 1.99 -3.79 -6.31
N LYS A 14 2.95 -3.37 -7.12
CA LYS A 14 4.10 -4.20 -7.53
C LYS A 14 5.35 -3.68 -6.85
N LEU A 15 6.00 -4.52 -6.05
CA LEU A 15 7.26 -4.16 -5.41
C LEU A 15 8.44 -4.35 -6.36
N ILE A 16 9.46 -3.50 -6.21
CA ILE A 16 10.71 -3.59 -6.99
C ILE A 16 11.62 -4.73 -6.52
N ALA A 17 11.42 -5.19 -5.29
CA ALA A 17 12.18 -6.26 -4.66
C ALA A 17 11.23 -7.13 -3.82
N PRO A 18 11.49 -8.43 -3.70
CA PRO A 18 10.68 -9.31 -2.86
C PRO A 18 10.85 -8.94 -1.39
N ILE A 19 9.73 -8.92 -0.67
CA ILE A 19 9.66 -8.65 0.76
C ILE A 19 8.79 -9.74 1.38
N ALA A 20 9.21 -10.28 2.52
CA ALA A 20 8.39 -11.20 3.30
C ALA A 20 7.12 -10.47 3.79
N MET A 21 5.95 -10.99 3.43
CA MET A 21 4.67 -10.39 3.78
C MET A 21 3.58 -11.45 3.93
N GLU A 22 2.52 -11.09 4.66
CA GLU A 22 1.32 -11.91 4.86
C GLU A 22 0.07 -11.04 4.72
N GLU A 23 -1.08 -11.65 4.43
CA GLU A 23 -2.37 -10.96 4.43
C GLU A 23 -2.67 -10.42 5.84
N GLY A 24 -3.20 -9.19 5.93
CA GLY A 24 -3.40 -8.49 7.20
C GLY A 24 -2.20 -7.69 7.70
N LEU A 25 -1.02 -7.82 7.08
CA LEU A 25 0.14 -6.98 7.40
C LEU A 25 -0.17 -5.50 7.12
N ARG A 26 0.07 -4.65 8.11
CA ARG A 26 -0.11 -3.19 7.98
C ARG A 26 1.15 -2.52 7.45
N PHE A 27 0.98 -1.50 6.63
CA PHE A 27 2.09 -0.73 6.05
C PHE A 27 1.75 0.76 5.94
N ALA A 28 2.79 1.58 5.72
CA ALA A 28 2.66 3.01 5.44
C ALA A 28 3.24 3.32 4.06
N ILE A 29 2.60 4.23 3.33
CA ILE A 29 3.08 4.75 2.04
C ILE A 29 3.77 6.09 2.30
N ARG A 30 5.00 6.25 1.81
CA ARG A 30 5.80 7.45 2.02
C ARG A 30 6.33 8.00 0.71
N GLU A 31 6.26 9.32 0.57
CA GLU A 31 6.81 10.06 -0.56
C GLU A 31 7.45 11.36 -0.03
N GLY A 32 8.62 11.73 -0.54
CA GLY A 32 9.29 12.97 -0.14
C GLY A 32 9.56 13.09 1.38
N GLY A 33 9.72 11.95 2.07
CA GLY A 33 9.91 11.89 3.52
C GLY A 33 8.62 11.99 4.37
N ARG A 34 7.45 12.22 3.77
CA ARG A 34 6.16 12.33 4.45
C ARG A 34 5.34 11.06 4.30
N THR A 35 4.50 10.75 5.28
CA THR A 35 3.49 9.69 5.17
C THR A 35 2.30 10.22 4.39
N VAL A 36 1.96 9.56 3.29
CA VAL A 36 0.86 9.95 2.39
C VAL A 36 -0.31 8.98 2.43
N GLY A 37 -0.11 7.80 3.02
CA GLY A 37 -1.17 6.80 3.21
C GLY A 37 -0.79 5.73 4.22
N ALA A 38 -1.80 4.99 4.66
CA ALA A 38 -1.65 3.78 5.46
C ALA A 38 -2.55 2.70 4.87
N GLY A 39 -2.11 1.45 4.97
CA GLY A 39 -2.81 0.34 4.34
C GLY A 39 -2.62 -0.97 5.07
N VAL A 40 -3.36 -1.97 4.61
CA VAL A 40 -3.27 -3.36 5.02
C VAL A 40 -3.24 -4.24 3.78
N VAL A 41 -2.40 -5.27 3.78
CA VAL A 41 -2.31 -6.23 2.68
C VAL A 41 -3.61 -7.04 2.64
N ALA A 42 -4.41 -6.85 1.59
CA ALA A 42 -5.68 -7.56 1.44
C ALA A 42 -5.52 -8.95 0.79
N LYS A 43 -4.60 -9.08 -0.18
CA LYS A 43 -4.32 -10.32 -0.91
C LYS A 43 -2.93 -10.26 -1.52
N ILE A 44 -2.19 -11.37 -1.52
CA ILE A 44 -0.90 -11.49 -2.20
C ILE A 44 -1.12 -11.99 -3.63
N MET A 45 -0.50 -11.32 -4.60
CA MET A 45 -0.56 -11.64 -6.04
C MET A 45 0.87 -11.85 -6.54
N GLU A 46 1.11 -12.94 -7.29
CA GLU A 46 2.41 -13.27 -7.92
C GLU A 46 2.50 -12.76 -9.36
#